data_AF-A0A7D8UCB2-F1
#
_entry.id   AF-A0A7D8UCB2-F1
#
_cell.length_a   1.000
_cell.length_b   1.000
_cell.length_c   1.000
_cell.angle_alpha   90.00
_cell.angle_beta   90.00
_cell.angle_gamma   90.00
#
_symmetry.space_group_name_H-M   'P 1'
#
loop_
_entity.id
_entity.type
_entity.pdbx_description
1 polymer ?
#
loop_
_entity_poly.entity_id
_entity_poly.type
_entity_poly.pdbx_seq_one_letter_code
_entity_poly.pdbx_strand_id
1 'polypeptide(L)'
;MTSRSLAYLIFALGTFGSPLISAAQDDDFGRVVRFSRDIAPIFAARCLECHDADNMKGGFQIDDADTVSGYLEAGDAEASTLFTEYLLTDDEDMLMPPSSHGGPLSPSELALIKVWINEGADWPEDAVVGTTVEVSIEEGVSPGDKAVAPPRTLLGRVWAFQGYLHPATVHFPIALLLVGGLFVVVSWVHPTLGNHVALTCLYIGAASSVAASAMGWSFATQQGYGGWAKVDFDSTIFWHRWSGLVVTVIAVVTALVAVRATGSHSRRLNATWKFGLLVCAALVGLVGHQGGDLTYGESHYPRAFQILLDSPGPGGVESGEADPVGTESDTQAVTETGASVPPVAAPDETPAVTDEVPSESEPSLQPSEPSAEPVAADGAEDPA
;
A
#
# COMPACT_ATOMS: atom_id res chain seq x y z
N MET A 1 -14.51 45.01 -42.34
CA MET A 1 -14.70 43.86 -41.43
C MET A 1 -13.41 43.70 -40.63
N THR A 2 -13.34 44.16 -39.37
CA THR A 2 -13.76 43.41 -38.15
C THR A 2 -13.00 42.07 -38.08
N SER A 3 -11.90 41.91 -37.33
CA SER A 3 -11.64 42.34 -35.94
C SER A 3 -12.76 41.92 -34.99
N ARG A 4 -12.70 40.66 -34.51
CA ARG A 4 -13.30 40.08 -33.28
C ARG A 4 -13.21 38.54 -33.31
N SER A 5 -12.16 37.96 -32.73
CA SER A 5 -12.09 36.50 -32.45
C SER A 5 -11.15 36.11 -31.30
N LEU A 6 -10.21 36.98 -30.90
CA LEU A 6 -9.18 36.67 -29.91
C LEU A 6 -9.63 36.99 -28.46
N ALA A 7 -10.75 36.42 -28.00
CA ALA A 7 -11.38 36.83 -26.73
C ALA A 7 -12.15 35.74 -25.95
N TYR A 8 -12.04 34.45 -26.29
CA TYR A 8 -12.72 33.34 -25.58
C TYR A 8 -11.82 32.12 -25.41
N LEU A 9 -10.88 32.19 -24.45
CA LEU A 9 -10.13 31.01 -23.97
C LEU A 9 -9.59 31.17 -22.53
N ILE A 10 -10.28 31.95 -21.69
CA ILE A 10 -9.93 32.14 -20.27
C ILE A 10 -11.22 32.10 -19.42
N PHE A 11 -11.86 30.92 -19.31
CA PHE A 11 -12.84 30.65 -18.24
C PHE A 11 -13.10 29.14 -18.04
N ALA A 12 -12.26 28.47 -17.24
CA ALA A 12 -12.51 27.13 -16.64
C ALA A 12 -11.33 26.72 -15.73
N LEU A 13 -11.14 27.39 -14.59
CA LEU A 13 -10.17 27.00 -13.56
C LEU A 13 -10.78 27.23 -12.17
N GLY A 14 -10.80 26.17 -11.35
CA GLY A 14 -11.65 26.10 -10.14
C GLY A 14 -13.12 25.84 -10.48
N THR A 15 -13.84 24.92 -9.85
CA THR A 15 -13.56 24.19 -8.59
C THR A 15 -14.03 22.73 -8.69
N PHE A 16 -13.12 21.78 -8.53
CA PHE A 16 -13.44 20.44 -8.04
C PHE A 16 -12.72 20.24 -6.70
N GLY A 17 -13.41 20.57 -5.62
CA GLY A 17 -13.00 20.17 -4.28
C GLY A 17 -13.44 18.73 -4.06
N SER A 18 -12.58 17.77 -4.40
CA SER A 18 -12.70 16.39 -3.91
C SER A 18 -12.01 16.30 -2.54
N PRO A 19 -12.56 15.51 -1.59
CA PRO A 19 -12.05 15.47 -0.23
C PRO A 19 -10.65 14.84 -0.16
N LEU A 20 -9.96 15.12 0.95
CA LEU A 20 -8.82 14.32 1.40
C LEU A 20 -9.32 12.92 1.78
N ILE A 21 -9.48 12.06 0.78
CA ILE A 21 -9.38 10.62 0.98
C ILE A 21 -7.92 10.38 1.34
N SER A 22 -7.65 10.22 2.64
CA SER A 22 -6.42 9.55 3.06
C SER A 22 -6.50 8.15 2.49
N ALA A 23 -5.69 7.86 1.48
CA ALA A 23 -5.45 6.48 1.11
C ALA A 23 -4.95 5.76 2.37
N ALA A 24 -5.60 4.67 2.74
CA ALA A 24 -4.94 3.71 3.59
C ALA A 24 -3.63 3.34 2.88
N GLN A 25 -2.51 3.42 3.59
CA GLN A 25 -1.25 2.94 3.05
C GLN A 25 -1.19 1.44 3.32
N ASP A 26 -1.92 0.74 2.46
CA ASP A 26 -1.86 -0.71 2.27
C ASP A 26 -0.40 -1.11 1.99
N ASP A 27 -0.05 -2.33 2.35
CA ASP A 27 1.31 -2.85 2.19
C ASP A 27 1.59 -3.51 0.83
N ASP A 28 2.78 -4.11 0.71
CA ASP A 28 3.27 -4.79 -0.51
C ASP A 28 2.33 -5.90 -1.01
N PHE A 29 1.48 -6.43 -0.12
CA PHE A 29 0.52 -7.51 -0.37
C PHE A 29 -0.94 -7.02 -0.45
N GLY A 30 -1.18 -5.71 -0.30
CA GLY A 30 -2.51 -5.10 -0.29
C GLY A 30 -3.25 -5.20 1.04
N ARG A 31 -2.53 -5.41 2.16
CA ARG A 31 -3.10 -5.49 3.51
C ARG A 31 -3.10 -4.11 4.15
N VAL A 32 -4.21 -3.75 4.81
CA VAL A 32 -4.44 -2.44 5.41
C VAL A 32 -3.59 -2.26 6.67
N VAL A 33 -3.40 -3.33 7.44
CA VAL A 33 -2.71 -3.31 8.74
C VAL A 33 -1.31 -3.92 8.61
N ARG A 34 -0.30 -3.22 9.15
CA ARG A 34 1.10 -3.66 9.14
C ARG A 34 1.57 -3.92 10.57
N PHE A 35 1.96 -5.16 10.85
CA PHE A 35 2.33 -5.61 12.18
C PHE A 35 3.24 -4.64 12.95
N SER A 36 4.42 -4.33 12.40
CA SER A 36 5.41 -3.45 13.05
C SER A 36 5.02 -1.96 13.13
N ARG A 37 3.94 -1.53 12.44
CA ARG A 37 3.38 -0.16 12.49
C ARG A 37 2.24 -0.07 13.49
N ASP A 38 1.37 -1.07 13.51
CA ASP A 38 0.03 -0.98 14.09
C ASP A 38 -0.22 -1.97 15.24
N ILE A 39 0.37 -3.17 15.20
CA ILE A 39 0.10 -4.26 16.15
C ILE A 39 1.19 -4.34 17.22
N ALA A 40 2.46 -4.36 16.81
CA ALA A 40 3.59 -4.42 17.74
C ALA A 40 3.56 -3.29 18.80
N PRO A 41 3.17 -2.02 18.49
CA PRO A 41 2.98 -0.99 19.52
C PRO A 41 1.82 -1.25 20.47
N ILE A 42 0.76 -1.96 20.05
CA ILE A 42 -0.36 -2.35 20.93
C ILE A 42 0.11 -3.45 21.88
N PHE A 43 0.72 -4.51 21.36
CA PHE A 43 1.26 -5.60 22.20
C PHE A 43 2.32 -5.07 23.18
N ALA A 44 3.19 -4.16 22.74
CA ALA A 44 4.18 -3.54 23.61
C ALA A 44 3.57 -2.63 24.70
N ALA A 45 2.49 -1.90 24.40
CA ALA A 45 1.85 -0.98 25.34
C ALA A 45 0.79 -1.64 26.25
N ARG A 46 0.31 -2.84 25.90
CA ARG A 46 -0.82 -3.52 26.59
C ARG A 46 -0.44 -4.86 27.22
N CYS A 47 0.49 -5.61 26.62
CA CYS A 47 0.70 -7.01 26.98
C CYS A 47 2.06 -7.27 27.66
N LEU A 48 3.13 -6.58 27.25
CA LEU A 48 4.48 -6.83 27.78
C LEU A 48 4.61 -6.69 29.30
N GLU A 49 3.84 -5.82 29.98
CA GLU A 49 3.87 -5.68 31.46
C GLU A 49 3.58 -7.01 32.21
N CYS A 50 2.96 -7.99 31.55
CA CYS A 50 2.62 -9.29 32.14
C CYS A 50 2.97 -10.49 31.24
N HIS A 51 3.60 -10.30 30.07
CA HIS A 51 3.84 -11.35 29.08
C HIS A 51 5.17 -11.15 28.32
N ASP A 52 6.17 -10.53 28.96
CA ASP A 52 7.54 -10.48 28.44
C ASP A 52 8.33 -11.76 28.77
N ALA A 53 9.56 -11.86 28.24
CA ALA A 53 10.46 -13.00 28.43
C ALA A 53 10.88 -13.28 29.89
N ASP A 54 10.81 -12.28 30.79
CA ASP A 54 11.15 -12.43 32.21
C ASP A 54 9.90 -12.71 33.08
N ASN A 55 8.70 -12.34 32.60
CA ASN A 55 7.44 -12.32 33.35
C ASN A 55 6.29 -13.00 32.56
N MET A 56 6.49 -14.25 32.15
CA MET A 56 5.49 -15.05 31.41
C MET A 56 4.24 -15.41 32.25
N LYS A 57 3.31 -14.48 32.48
CA LYS A 57 2.07 -14.77 33.23
C LYS A 57 1.24 -15.82 32.48
N GLY A 58 0.79 -16.85 33.19
CA GLY A 58 0.10 -17.99 32.60
C GLY A 58 0.99 -18.91 31.74
N GLY A 59 2.29 -18.63 31.62
CA GLY A 59 3.19 -19.33 30.70
C GLY A 59 3.10 -18.84 29.25
N PHE A 60 2.49 -17.67 29.01
CA PHE A 60 2.36 -17.05 27.70
C PHE A 60 3.31 -15.85 27.56
N GLN A 61 3.95 -15.73 26.39
CA GLN A 61 4.88 -14.68 26.00
C GLN A 61 4.35 -13.99 24.72
N ILE A 62 4.27 -12.65 24.70
CA ILE A 62 3.67 -11.89 23.59
C ILE A 62 4.68 -11.42 22.54
N ASP A 63 5.99 -11.41 22.85
CA ASP A 63 7.05 -11.04 21.90
C ASP A 63 7.63 -12.24 21.12
N ASP A 64 7.20 -13.46 21.41
CA ASP A 64 7.52 -14.66 20.64
C ASP A 64 6.41 -15.01 19.63
N ALA A 65 6.75 -14.95 18.34
CA ALA A 65 5.81 -15.17 17.25
C ALA A 65 5.24 -16.61 17.25
N ASP A 66 6.06 -17.62 17.58
CA ASP A 66 5.62 -19.02 17.64
C ASP A 66 4.58 -19.21 18.74
N THR A 67 4.83 -18.69 19.95
CA THR A 67 3.88 -18.71 21.08
C THR A 67 2.58 -17.98 20.74
N VAL A 68 2.63 -16.81 20.11
CA VAL A 68 1.42 -16.07 19.70
C VAL A 68 0.64 -16.83 18.62
N SER A 69 1.32 -17.47 17.66
CA SER A 69 0.69 -18.24 16.58
C SER A 69 -0.19 -19.39 17.10
N GLY A 70 0.17 -20.00 18.23
CA GLY A 70 -0.60 -21.07 18.87
C GLY A 70 -1.99 -20.64 19.39
N TYR A 71 -2.32 -19.35 19.36
CA TYR A 71 -3.60 -18.77 19.77
C TYR A 71 -4.31 -18.01 18.62
N LEU A 72 -3.79 -18.12 17.39
CA LEU A 72 -4.27 -17.42 16.20
C LEU A 72 -4.57 -18.39 15.05
N GLU A 73 -5.77 -18.27 14.50
CA GLU A 73 -6.18 -18.93 13.25
C GLU A 73 -6.02 -17.90 12.12
N ALA A 74 -4.95 -18.03 11.34
CA ALA A 74 -4.57 -17.06 10.31
C ALA A 74 -5.65 -16.94 9.21
N GLY A 75 -6.26 -15.76 9.11
CA GLY A 75 -7.41 -15.49 8.23
C GLY A 75 -8.78 -15.56 8.92
N ASP A 76 -8.86 -15.99 10.19
CA ASP A 76 -10.12 -16.06 10.95
C ASP A 76 -9.93 -15.63 12.42
N ALA A 77 -10.17 -14.34 12.67
CA ALA A 77 -10.19 -13.75 14.00
C ALA A 77 -11.35 -14.26 14.88
N GLU A 78 -12.42 -14.78 14.27
CA GLU A 78 -13.55 -15.36 15.00
C GLU A 78 -13.28 -16.81 15.45
N ALA A 79 -12.34 -17.51 14.82
CA ALA A 79 -11.80 -18.79 15.29
C ALA A 79 -10.58 -18.63 16.23
N SER A 80 -9.89 -17.48 16.18
CA SER A 80 -8.70 -17.20 16.99
C SER A 80 -9.02 -17.04 18.48
N THR A 81 -8.46 -17.91 19.34
CA THR A 81 -8.70 -17.89 20.78
C THR A 81 -8.18 -16.63 21.46
N LEU A 82 -7.03 -16.10 21.03
CA LEU A 82 -6.51 -14.81 21.53
C LEU A 82 -7.57 -13.70 21.40
N PHE A 83 -8.24 -13.64 20.25
CA PHE A 83 -9.18 -12.58 19.95
C PHE A 83 -10.54 -12.77 20.63
N THR A 84 -11.04 -14.00 20.69
CA THR A 84 -12.38 -14.30 21.23
C THR A 84 -12.40 -14.57 22.73
N GLU A 85 -11.49 -15.39 23.26
CA GLU A 85 -11.50 -15.83 24.66
C GLU A 85 -10.80 -14.84 25.61
N TYR A 86 -9.86 -14.02 25.10
CA TYR A 86 -9.05 -13.11 25.92
C TYR A 86 -9.26 -11.62 25.60
N LEU A 87 -9.42 -11.22 24.33
CA LEU A 87 -9.57 -9.79 23.95
C LEU A 87 -11.03 -9.30 23.87
N LEU A 88 -12.01 -10.18 23.67
CA LEU A 88 -13.45 -9.84 23.54
C LEU A 88 -14.36 -10.47 24.61
N THR A 89 -13.81 -11.10 25.64
CA THR A 89 -14.60 -11.77 26.68
C THR A 89 -15.26 -10.78 27.65
N ASP A 90 -16.46 -11.13 28.14
CA ASP A 90 -17.15 -10.43 29.24
C ASP A 90 -16.68 -10.92 30.63
N ASP A 91 -15.80 -11.93 30.71
CA ASP A 91 -15.29 -12.50 31.96
C ASP A 91 -14.06 -11.73 32.49
N GLU A 92 -14.20 -11.05 33.63
CA GLU A 92 -13.16 -10.21 34.25
C GLU A 92 -11.89 -10.98 34.65
N ASP A 93 -11.96 -12.30 34.91
CA ASP A 93 -10.79 -13.11 35.26
C ASP A 93 -10.01 -13.60 34.02
N MET A 94 -10.66 -13.62 32.84
CA MET A 94 -10.08 -14.05 31.56
C MET A 94 -9.66 -12.87 30.66
N LEU A 95 -10.28 -11.70 30.82
CA LEU A 95 -10.04 -10.51 30.01
C LEU A 95 -8.57 -10.05 30.08
N MET A 96 -7.92 -9.94 28.92
CA MET A 96 -6.56 -9.44 28.78
C MET A 96 -6.52 -8.15 27.93
N PRO A 97 -5.79 -7.11 28.37
CA PRO A 97 -5.24 -6.93 29.72
C PRO A 97 -6.37 -6.83 30.75
N PRO A 98 -6.13 -7.17 32.03
CA PRO A 98 -7.13 -7.00 33.08
C PRO A 98 -7.56 -5.53 33.23
N SER A 99 -8.79 -5.30 33.68
CA SER A 99 -9.33 -3.97 33.97
C SER A 99 -8.52 -3.15 34.99
N SER A 100 -7.70 -3.82 35.83
CA SER A 100 -6.76 -3.18 36.75
C SER A 100 -5.42 -2.76 36.13
N HIS A 101 -5.09 -3.29 34.95
CA HIS A 101 -3.83 -3.07 34.21
C HIS A 101 -4.08 -2.61 32.76
N GLY A 102 -5.00 -1.65 32.59
CA GLY A 102 -5.13 -0.89 31.36
C GLY A 102 -5.88 -1.57 30.21
N GLY A 103 -6.61 -2.67 30.46
CA GLY A 103 -7.65 -3.16 29.56
C GLY A 103 -9.07 -2.70 29.94
N PRO A 104 -10.11 -3.09 29.18
CA PRO A 104 -10.03 -3.74 27.86
C PRO A 104 -9.37 -2.83 26.82
N LEU A 105 -8.96 -3.40 25.67
CA LEU A 105 -8.49 -2.63 24.53
C LEU A 105 -9.56 -1.67 24.01
N SER A 106 -9.16 -0.54 23.43
CA SER A 106 -10.10 0.34 22.73
C SER A 106 -10.69 -0.36 21.50
N PRO A 107 -11.91 0.01 21.05
CA PRO A 107 -12.49 -0.53 19.82
C PRO A 107 -11.60 -0.35 18.57
N SER A 108 -10.73 0.66 18.55
CA SER A 108 -9.71 0.88 17.53
C SER A 108 -8.56 -0.13 17.58
N GLU A 109 -8.07 -0.48 18.77
CA GLU A 109 -7.00 -1.48 18.94
C GLU A 109 -7.52 -2.88 18.61
N LEU A 110 -8.74 -3.21 19.07
CA LEU A 110 -9.45 -4.45 18.72
C LEU A 110 -9.69 -4.56 17.20
N ALA A 111 -10.11 -3.47 16.55
CA ALA A 111 -10.33 -3.47 15.10
C ALA A 111 -9.05 -3.68 14.30
N LEU A 112 -7.92 -3.09 14.73
CA LEU A 112 -6.61 -3.30 14.08
C LEU A 112 -6.16 -4.76 14.21
N ILE A 113 -6.21 -5.34 15.42
CA ILE A 113 -5.86 -6.75 15.65
C ILE A 113 -6.76 -7.67 14.82
N LYS A 114 -8.08 -7.43 14.82
CA LYS A 114 -9.03 -8.22 14.02
C LYS A 114 -8.70 -8.22 12.53
N VAL A 115 -8.42 -7.04 11.96
CA VAL A 115 -8.10 -6.92 10.54
C VAL A 115 -6.77 -7.59 10.24
N TRP A 116 -5.73 -7.40 11.06
CA TRP A 116 -4.44 -8.08 10.89
C TRP A 116 -4.56 -9.61 10.89
N ILE A 117 -5.33 -10.20 11.82
CA ILE A 117 -5.56 -11.65 11.84
C ILE A 117 -6.28 -12.10 10.57
N ASN A 118 -7.34 -11.40 10.16
CA ASN A 118 -8.09 -11.70 8.92
C ASN A 118 -7.29 -11.44 7.63
N GLU A 119 -6.23 -10.62 7.69
CA GLU A 119 -5.25 -10.39 6.63
C GLU A 119 -4.11 -11.44 6.63
N GLY A 120 -4.19 -12.45 7.51
CA GLY A 120 -3.30 -13.62 7.55
C GLY A 120 -2.36 -13.66 8.77
N ALA A 121 -2.54 -12.79 9.77
CA ALA A 121 -1.72 -12.71 10.99
C ALA A 121 -0.21 -12.55 10.73
N ASP A 122 0.17 -11.90 9.62
CA ASP A 122 1.56 -11.86 9.15
C ASP A 122 2.50 -11.17 10.14
N TRP A 123 3.55 -11.90 10.54
CA TRP A 123 4.57 -11.46 11.49
C TRP A 123 5.95 -11.52 10.81
N PRO A 124 6.56 -10.37 10.46
CA PRO A 124 7.87 -10.35 9.80
C PRO A 124 8.99 -10.90 10.69
N GLU A 125 9.93 -11.67 10.12
CA GLU A 125 11.07 -12.25 10.84
C GLU A 125 11.98 -11.22 11.55
N ASP A 126 11.92 -9.94 11.17
CA ASP A 126 12.66 -8.83 11.77
C ASP A 126 11.81 -7.95 12.72
N ALA A 127 10.55 -8.32 12.99
CA ALA A 127 9.64 -7.53 13.80
C ALA A 127 9.78 -7.83 15.31
N VAL A 128 10.12 -6.79 16.08
CA VAL A 128 10.27 -6.84 17.54
C VAL A 128 9.10 -6.17 18.23
N VAL A 129 8.51 -6.86 19.21
CA VAL A 129 7.53 -6.29 20.16
C VAL A 129 8.30 -5.86 21.41
N GLY A 130 8.51 -4.56 21.60
CA GLY A 130 9.35 -4.04 22.70
C GLY A 130 8.89 -2.70 23.26
N THR A 131 8.90 -2.58 24.59
CA THR A 131 8.47 -1.36 25.31
C THR A 131 9.47 -0.21 25.21
N THR A 132 10.71 -0.47 24.78
CA THR A 132 11.73 0.55 24.52
C THR A 132 11.95 0.73 23.02
N VAL A 133 11.95 1.99 22.57
CA VAL A 133 12.67 2.37 21.33
C VAL A 133 14.16 2.51 21.66
N GLU A 134 14.72 1.46 22.27
CA GLU A 134 16.17 1.26 22.28
C GLU A 134 16.52 0.58 20.97
N VAL A 135 16.92 1.39 20.00
CA VAL A 135 17.57 0.90 18.80
C VAL A 135 18.82 0.14 19.26
N SER A 136 18.81 -1.19 19.08
CA SER A 136 19.97 -2.06 19.27
C SER A 136 21.06 -1.69 18.27
N ILE A 137 21.82 -0.63 18.59
CA ILE A 137 23.03 -0.26 17.86
C ILE A 137 24.08 -1.31 18.21
N GLU A 138 24.23 -2.32 17.34
CA GLU A 138 25.42 -3.15 17.36
C GLU A 138 26.67 -2.25 17.23
N GLU A 139 27.64 -2.42 18.13
CA GLU A 139 28.93 -1.71 18.10
C GLU A 139 29.82 -2.23 16.95
N GLY A 140 29.36 -2.05 15.72
CA GLY A 140 30.01 -2.47 14.48
C GLY A 140 29.69 -1.58 13.28
N VAL A 141 28.52 -0.92 13.24
CA VAL A 141 28.13 -0.02 12.13
C VAL A 141 28.22 1.44 12.56
N SER A 142 29.22 2.15 12.04
CA SER A 142 29.41 3.59 12.27
C SER A 142 28.15 4.39 11.89
N PRO A 143 27.57 5.21 12.80
CA PRO A 143 26.36 5.99 12.54
C PRO A 143 26.66 7.26 11.69
N GLY A 144 27.18 7.05 10.48
CA GLY A 144 27.32 8.06 9.44
C GLY A 144 26.43 7.72 8.23
N ASP A 145 25.37 8.53 8.03
CA ASP A 145 24.81 8.97 6.73
C ASP A 145 23.27 9.02 6.66
N LYS A 146 22.52 8.26 7.48
CA LYS A 146 21.07 8.11 7.29
C LYS A 146 20.17 9.25 7.80
N ALA A 147 20.74 10.38 8.24
CA ALA A 147 19.99 11.60 8.55
C ALA A 147 20.68 12.84 7.98
N VAL A 148 20.34 13.21 6.73
CA VAL A 148 20.78 14.48 6.16
C VAL A 148 20.08 15.63 6.91
N ALA A 149 20.86 16.39 7.67
CA ALA A 149 20.33 17.41 8.59
C ALA A 149 19.38 18.39 7.87
N PRO A 150 18.20 18.70 8.47
CA PRO A 150 17.11 19.35 7.76
C PRO A 150 17.52 20.73 7.21
N PRO A 151 17.13 21.07 5.96
CA PRO A 151 17.66 22.24 5.27
C PRO A 151 17.33 23.55 6.00
N ARG A 152 18.40 24.23 6.41
CA ARG A 152 18.36 25.49 7.17
C ARG A 152 17.88 26.69 6.35
N THR A 153 17.93 26.62 5.02
CA THR A 153 17.50 27.69 4.10
C THR A 153 16.17 27.37 3.43
N LEU A 154 15.37 28.39 3.11
CA LEU A 154 14.11 28.22 2.37
C LEU A 154 14.33 27.54 1.01
N LEU A 155 15.41 27.88 0.30
CA LEU A 155 15.76 27.24 -0.98
C LEU A 155 16.03 25.74 -0.80
N GLY A 156 16.74 25.35 0.26
CA GLY A 156 16.95 23.93 0.58
C GLY A 156 15.65 23.20 0.94
N ARG A 157 14.71 23.86 1.65
CA ARG A 157 13.39 23.28 1.96
C ARG A 157 12.53 23.09 0.71
N VAL A 158 12.52 24.05 -0.22
CA VAL A 158 11.81 23.92 -1.50
C VAL A 158 12.45 22.83 -2.37
N TRP A 159 13.79 22.78 -2.43
CA TRP A 159 14.52 21.71 -3.12
C TRP A 159 14.20 20.33 -2.55
N ALA A 160 14.13 20.21 -1.22
CA ALA A 160 13.76 18.98 -0.53
C ALA A 160 12.31 18.57 -0.83
N PHE A 161 11.36 19.50 -0.63
CA PHE A 161 9.92 19.29 -0.82
C PHE A 161 9.56 18.76 -2.22
N GLN A 162 10.11 19.35 -3.29
CA GLN A 162 9.83 18.87 -4.65
C GLN A 162 10.30 17.44 -4.92
N GLY A 163 11.24 16.89 -4.13
CA GLY A 163 11.70 15.51 -4.26
C GLY A 163 10.59 14.49 -4.01
N TYR A 164 9.67 14.78 -3.08
CA TYR A 164 8.50 13.95 -2.78
C TYR A 164 7.50 13.90 -3.94
N LEU A 165 7.59 14.82 -4.92
CA LEU A 165 6.77 14.81 -6.13
C LEU A 165 7.37 13.95 -7.26
N HIS A 166 8.48 13.24 -7.02
CA HIS A 166 9.09 12.37 -8.03
C HIS A 166 8.12 11.26 -8.54
N PRO A 167 7.44 10.47 -7.68
CA PRO A 167 6.49 9.46 -8.15
C PRO A 167 5.33 10.05 -8.97
N ALA A 168 4.82 11.23 -8.57
CA ALA A 168 3.78 11.92 -9.32
C ALA A 168 4.28 12.43 -10.69
N THR A 169 5.54 12.90 -10.76
CA THR A 169 6.08 13.49 -11.99
C THR A 169 6.63 12.50 -13.02
N VAL A 170 7.04 11.29 -12.64
CA VAL A 170 7.47 10.25 -13.61
C VAL A 170 6.35 9.76 -14.53
N HIS A 171 5.08 9.86 -14.10
CA HIS A 171 3.93 9.46 -14.92
C HIS A 171 3.84 10.23 -16.25
N PHE A 172 4.23 11.51 -16.27
CA PHE A 172 4.21 12.35 -17.48
C PHE A 172 5.19 11.86 -18.57
N PRO A 173 6.51 11.73 -18.34
CA PRO A 173 7.43 11.23 -19.36
C PRO A 173 7.16 9.77 -19.73
N ILE A 174 6.75 8.91 -18.79
CA ILE A 174 6.35 7.52 -19.09
C ILE A 174 5.22 7.51 -20.14
N ALA A 175 4.09 8.13 -19.83
CA ALA A 175 2.93 8.16 -20.73
C ALA A 175 3.24 8.84 -22.07
N LEU A 176 3.94 9.98 -22.05
CA LEU A 176 4.25 10.73 -23.27
C LEU A 176 5.24 10.02 -24.18
N LEU A 177 6.28 9.36 -23.66
CA LEU A 177 7.24 8.65 -24.49
C LEU A 177 6.64 7.35 -25.07
N LEU A 178 5.82 6.63 -24.29
CA LEU A 178 5.08 5.45 -24.76
C LEU A 178 4.06 5.80 -25.86
N VAL A 179 3.20 6.81 -25.63
CA VAL A 179 2.26 7.30 -26.64
C VAL A 179 3.01 7.88 -27.85
N GLY A 180 4.13 8.57 -27.63
CA GLY A 180 5.00 9.03 -28.71
C GLY A 180 5.48 7.89 -29.60
N GLY A 181 6.00 6.81 -29.00
CA GLY A 181 6.40 5.58 -29.70
C GLY A 181 5.25 4.94 -30.48
N LEU A 182 4.07 4.81 -29.88
CA LEU A 182 2.87 4.32 -30.55
C LEU A 182 2.52 5.15 -31.79
N PHE A 183 2.56 6.49 -31.69
CA PHE A 183 2.29 7.36 -32.84
C PHE A 183 3.41 7.36 -33.90
N VAL A 184 4.63 6.91 -33.58
CA VAL A 184 5.64 6.57 -34.61
C VAL A 184 5.17 5.37 -35.45
N VAL A 185 4.60 4.33 -34.84
CA VAL A 185 4.04 3.18 -35.58
C VAL A 185 2.83 3.61 -36.42
N VAL A 186 1.90 4.39 -35.84
CA VAL A 186 0.76 4.98 -36.58
C VAL A 186 1.23 5.84 -37.76
N SER A 187 2.38 6.51 -37.66
CA SER A 187 2.95 7.32 -38.75
C SER A 187 3.35 6.53 -40.02
N TRP A 188 3.33 5.20 -39.98
CA TRP A 188 3.52 4.36 -41.18
C TRP A 188 2.24 4.27 -42.03
N VAL A 189 1.06 4.36 -41.41
CA VAL A 189 -0.26 4.29 -42.08
C VAL A 189 -0.86 5.69 -42.25
N HIS A 190 -0.72 6.56 -41.25
CA HIS A 190 -1.21 7.94 -41.26
C HIS A 190 -0.06 8.92 -40.95
N PRO A 191 0.81 9.22 -41.93
CA PRO A 191 2.05 9.97 -41.68
C PRO A 191 1.84 11.37 -41.10
N THR A 192 0.79 12.09 -41.50
CA THR A 192 0.50 13.44 -41.00
C THR A 192 0.19 13.41 -39.49
N LEU A 193 -0.86 12.69 -39.09
CA LEU A 193 -1.27 12.57 -37.70
C LEU A 193 -0.16 11.95 -36.83
N GLY A 194 0.43 10.84 -37.27
CA GLY A 194 1.50 10.15 -36.56
C GLY A 194 2.72 11.02 -36.29
N ASN A 195 3.18 11.77 -37.30
CA ASN A 195 4.34 12.65 -37.13
C ASN A 195 4.07 13.78 -36.13
N HIS A 196 2.92 14.46 -36.22
CA HIS A 196 2.63 15.62 -35.39
C HIS A 196 2.43 15.24 -33.91
N VAL A 197 1.70 14.15 -33.64
CA VAL A 197 1.49 13.67 -32.27
C VAL A 197 2.80 13.15 -31.68
N ALA A 198 3.52 12.24 -32.36
CA ALA A 198 4.76 11.66 -31.86
C ALA A 198 5.84 12.72 -31.53
N LEU A 199 5.97 13.75 -32.38
CA LEU A 199 6.92 14.85 -32.17
C LEU A 199 6.51 15.76 -31.00
N THR A 200 5.21 16.00 -30.80
CA THR A 200 4.71 16.78 -29.65
C THR A 200 4.92 16.02 -28.34
N CYS A 201 4.58 14.73 -28.34
CA CYS A 201 4.81 13.80 -27.23
C CYS A 201 6.31 13.71 -26.85
N LEU A 202 7.21 13.62 -27.84
CA LEU A 202 8.66 13.63 -27.62
C LEU A 202 9.15 14.91 -26.94
N TYR A 203 8.71 16.09 -27.38
CA TYR A 203 9.16 17.36 -26.78
C TYR A 203 8.65 17.55 -25.34
N ILE A 204 7.37 17.28 -25.08
CA ILE A 204 6.82 17.41 -23.73
C ILE A 204 7.38 16.31 -22.81
N GLY A 205 7.54 15.08 -23.31
CA GLY A 205 8.12 13.95 -22.58
C GLY A 205 9.60 14.14 -22.23
N ALA A 206 10.41 14.68 -23.15
CA ALA A 206 11.82 15.00 -22.86
C ALA A 206 11.96 16.19 -21.89
N ALA A 207 11.02 17.15 -21.89
CA ALA A 207 11.01 18.24 -20.91
C ALA A 207 10.59 17.74 -19.51
N SER A 208 9.57 16.88 -19.42
CA SER A 208 9.11 16.32 -18.15
C SER A 208 10.06 15.27 -17.57
N SER A 209 10.80 14.51 -18.40
CA SER A 209 11.80 13.56 -17.90
C SER A 209 13.00 14.24 -17.22
N VAL A 210 13.40 15.43 -17.70
CA VAL A 210 14.40 16.28 -17.02
C VAL A 210 13.88 16.76 -15.66
N ALA A 211 12.62 17.20 -15.58
CA ALA A 211 12.01 17.62 -14.31
C ALA A 211 11.89 16.46 -13.31
N ALA A 212 11.37 15.31 -13.76
CA ALA A 212 11.24 14.10 -12.93
C ALA A 212 12.61 13.59 -12.45
N SER A 213 13.65 13.64 -13.29
CA SER A 213 15.03 13.29 -12.91
C SER A 213 15.61 14.25 -11.86
N ALA A 214 15.34 15.56 -11.97
CA ALA A 214 15.78 16.53 -10.96
C ALA A 214 15.09 16.34 -9.60
N MET A 215 13.81 15.98 -9.59
CA MET A 215 13.07 15.61 -8.37
C MET A 215 13.59 14.31 -7.77
N GLY A 216 13.82 13.28 -8.61
CA GLY A 216 14.38 11.99 -8.17
C GLY A 216 15.79 12.14 -7.59
N TRP A 217 16.63 13.00 -8.17
CA TRP A 217 17.94 13.31 -7.60
C TRP A 217 17.82 14.03 -6.25
N SER A 218 16.89 14.97 -6.10
CA SER A 218 16.61 15.59 -4.79
C SER A 218 16.18 14.56 -3.74
N PHE A 219 15.25 13.67 -4.08
CA PHE A 219 14.77 12.61 -3.19
C PHE A 219 15.92 11.68 -2.79
N ALA A 220 16.73 11.21 -3.76
CA ALA A 220 17.91 10.40 -3.50
C ALA A 220 18.94 11.11 -2.60
N THR A 221 19.14 12.43 -2.73
CA THR A 221 20.03 13.18 -1.82
C THR A 221 19.51 13.31 -0.40
N GLN A 222 18.19 13.31 -0.17
CA GLN A 222 17.61 13.32 1.19
C GLN A 222 17.72 11.95 1.85
N GLN A 223 17.44 10.88 1.11
CA GLN A 223 17.48 9.49 1.57
C GLN A 223 18.92 8.92 1.75
N GLY A 224 19.96 9.75 1.71
CA GLY A 224 21.36 9.32 1.88
C GLY A 224 21.98 8.54 0.70
N TYR A 225 21.22 8.29 -0.37
CA TYR A 225 21.66 7.57 -1.58
C TYR A 225 22.38 8.45 -2.60
N GLY A 226 22.16 9.76 -2.59
CA GLY A 226 22.64 10.74 -3.59
C GLY A 226 24.14 11.06 -3.61
N GLY A 227 24.96 10.33 -2.85
CA GLY A 227 26.41 10.55 -2.77
C GLY A 227 27.18 9.85 -3.90
N TRP A 228 28.03 10.60 -4.61
CA TRP A 228 28.88 10.08 -5.71
C TRP A 228 29.85 8.96 -5.30
N ALA A 229 30.12 8.80 -4.00
CA ALA A 229 30.97 7.73 -3.45
C ALA A 229 30.22 6.40 -3.20
N LYS A 230 28.88 6.39 -3.25
CA LYS A 230 28.06 5.18 -3.06
C LYS A 230 27.71 4.56 -4.40
N VAL A 231 28.63 3.71 -4.87
CA VAL A 231 28.43 2.82 -6.01
C VAL A 231 28.14 1.43 -5.45
N ASP A 232 26.90 1.02 -5.59
CA ASP A 232 26.34 -0.26 -5.16
C ASP A 232 25.73 -0.87 -6.42
N PHE A 233 26.30 -1.96 -6.93
CA PHE A 233 25.88 -2.57 -8.19
C PHE A 233 24.80 -3.64 -8.01
N ASP A 234 24.51 -4.03 -6.77
CA ASP A 234 23.58 -5.10 -6.45
C ASP A 234 22.20 -4.53 -6.10
N SER A 235 22.13 -3.28 -5.63
CA SER A 235 20.86 -2.63 -5.30
C SER A 235 20.05 -2.13 -6.51
N THR A 236 18.80 -2.57 -6.60
CA THR A 236 17.80 -2.17 -7.61
C THR A 236 17.60 -0.64 -7.68
N ILE A 237 17.78 0.10 -6.56
CA ILE A 237 17.67 1.58 -6.55
C ILE A 237 18.81 2.28 -7.32
N PHE A 238 20.01 1.68 -7.36
CA PHE A 238 21.12 2.20 -8.14
C PHE A 238 20.82 2.08 -9.63
N TRP A 239 20.37 0.90 -10.06
CA TRP A 239 20.02 0.64 -11.45
C TRP A 239 18.87 1.52 -11.93
N HIS A 240 17.77 1.61 -11.18
CA HIS A 240 16.64 2.48 -11.50
C HIS A 240 17.04 3.95 -11.67
N ARG A 241 17.89 4.48 -10.78
CA ARG A 241 18.38 5.86 -10.85
C ARG A 241 19.21 6.12 -12.11
N TRP A 242 20.14 5.21 -12.45
CA TRP A 242 20.98 5.38 -13.63
C TRP A 242 20.24 5.12 -14.94
N SER A 243 19.34 4.12 -14.98
CA SER A 243 18.52 3.81 -16.16
C SER A 243 17.56 4.96 -16.48
N GLY A 244 16.90 5.56 -15.48
CA GLY A 244 16.07 6.75 -15.65
C GLY A 244 16.83 7.99 -16.15
N LEU A 245 18.08 8.20 -15.68
CA LEU A 245 18.94 9.27 -16.19
C LEU A 245 19.36 9.03 -17.64
N VAL A 246 19.71 7.78 -18.00
CA VAL A 246 20.04 7.38 -19.38
C VAL A 246 18.85 7.59 -20.32
N VAL A 247 17.63 7.21 -19.91
CA VAL A 247 16.40 7.49 -20.68
C VAL A 247 16.23 8.99 -20.90
N THR A 248 16.43 9.82 -19.88
CA THR A 248 16.33 11.28 -20.00
C THR A 248 17.35 11.87 -20.97
N VAL A 249 18.62 11.41 -20.92
CA VAL A 249 19.64 11.85 -21.89
C VAL A 249 19.28 11.44 -23.33
N ILE A 250 18.83 10.20 -23.54
CA ILE A 250 18.43 9.71 -24.87
C ILE A 250 17.20 10.46 -25.39
N ALA A 251 16.21 10.76 -24.53
CA ALA A 251 15.02 11.53 -24.90
C ALA A 251 15.37 12.97 -25.32
N VAL A 252 16.23 13.66 -24.56
CA VAL A 252 16.70 15.01 -24.90
C VAL A 252 17.51 15.02 -26.20
N VAL A 253 18.43 14.07 -26.39
CA VAL A 253 19.18 13.93 -27.65
C VAL A 253 18.24 13.65 -28.83
N THR A 254 17.24 12.78 -28.65
CA THR A 254 16.23 12.46 -29.67
C THR A 254 15.39 13.69 -30.03
N ALA A 255 15.00 14.50 -29.04
CA ALA A 255 14.29 15.76 -29.25
C ALA A 255 15.15 16.78 -30.05
N LEU A 256 16.43 16.92 -29.73
CA LEU A 256 17.35 17.79 -30.48
C LEU A 256 17.56 17.32 -31.93
N VAL A 257 17.61 15.99 -32.16
CA VAL A 257 17.63 15.42 -33.51
C VAL A 257 16.32 15.68 -34.25
N ALA A 258 15.16 15.61 -33.59
CA ALA A 258 13.86 15.95 -34.19
C ALA A 258 13.77 17.43 -34.61
N VAL A 259 14.21 18.37 -33.76
CA VAL A 259 14.31 19.80 -34.10
C VAL A 259 15.20 20.02 -35.33
N ARG A 260 16.32 19.29 -35.44
CA ARG A 260 17.19 19.38 -36.62
C ARG A 260 16.60 18.67 -37.84
N ALA A 261 15.78 17.64 -37.65
CA ALA A 261 15.11 16.91 -38.73
C ALA A 261 14.02 17.74 -39.41
N THR A 262 13.23 18.50 -38.65
CA THR A 262 12.18 19.39 -39.18
C THR A 262 12.82 20.55 -39.95
N GLY A 263 13.78 21.26 -39.37
CA GLY A 263 14.46 22.39 -40.03
C GLY A 263 15.29 22.00 -41.26
N SER A 264 15.75 20.75 -41.36
CA SER A 264 16.57 20.27 -42.49
C SER A 264 15.78 19.50 -43.56
N HIS A 265 14.49 19.16 -43.34
CA HIS A 265 13.70 18.24 -44.17
C HIS A 265 14.39 16.89 -44.52
N SER A 266 15.40 16.48 -43.74
CA SER A 266 16.22 15.32 -44.07
C SER A 266 15.51 14.01 -43.76
N ARG A 267 15.38 13.13 -44.76
CA ARG A 267 14.81 11.79 -44.59
C ARG A 267 15.61 10.92 -43.62
N ARG A 268 16.94 11.06 -43.56
CA ARG A 268 17.79 10.32 -42.60
C ARG A 268 17.51 10.77 -41.16
N LEU A 269 17.56 12.08 -40.89
CA LEU A 269 17.28 12.60 -39.54
C LEU A 269 15.85 12.29 -39.09
N ASN A 270 14.87 12.26 -40.00
CA ASN A 270 13.51 11.84 -39.70
C ASN A 270 13.38 10.37 -39.32
N ALA A 271 14.17 9.47 -39.92
CA ALA A 271 14.26 8.09 -39.46
C ALA A 271 14.96 8.00 -38.09
N THR A 272 16.02 8.79 -37.88
CA THR A 272 16.81 8.78 -36.64
C THR A 272 15.99 9.18 -35.41
N TRP A 273 15.23 10.30 -35.44
CA TRP A 273 14.44 10.68 -34.25
C TRP A 273 13.28 9.72 -33.99
N LYS A 274 12.66 9.17 -35.04
CA LYS A 274 11.60 8.15 -34.90
C LYS A 274 12.11 6.87 -34.26
N PHE A 275 13.28 6.39 -34.70
CA PHE A 275 13.94 5.24 -34.08
C PHE A 275 14.34 5.54 -32.62
N GLY A 276 14.93 6.72 -32.36
CA GLY A 276 15.25 7.18 -31.01
C GLY A 276 14.03 7.22 -30.08
N LEU A 277 12.87 7.65 -30.57
CA LEU A 277 11.62 7.67 -29.78
C LEU A 277 11.06 6.26 -29.52
N LEU A 278 11.19 5.33 -30.47
CA LEU A 278 10.87 3.91 -30.22
C LEU A 278 11.80 3.30 -29.16
N VAL A 279 13.10 3.64 -29.20
CA VAL A 279 14.07 3.24 -28.16
C VAL A 279 13.72 3.88 -26.81
N CYS A 280 13.33 5.16 -26.77
CA CYS A 280 12.85 5.81 -25.55
C CYS A 280 11.60 5.11 -24.97
N ALA A 281 10.64 4.73 -25.82
CA ALA A 281 9.43 4.03 -25.41
C ALA A 281 9.74 2.62 -24.84
N ALA A 282 10.66 1.88 -25.46
CA ALA A 282 11.09 0.58 -24.94
C ALA A 282 11.85 0.72 -23.60
N LEU A 283 12.82 1.63 -23.53
CA LEU A 283 13.63 1.83 -22.32
C LEU A 283 12.78 2.37 -21.15
N VAL A 284 11.86 3.33 -21.38
CA VAL A 284 11.02 3.86 -20.30
C VAL A 284 10.06 2.81 -19.75
N GLY A 285 9.66 1.82 -20.56
CA GLY A 285 8.93 0.63 -20.06
C GLY A 285 9.78 -0.23 -19.12
N LEU A 286 11.06 -0.45 -19.44
CA LEU A 286 11.99 -1.20 -18.59
C LEU A 286 12.31 -0.45 -17.28
N VAL A 287 12.48 0.88 -17.32
CA VAL A 287 12.64 1.70 -16.09
C VAL A 287 11.35 1.75 -15.29
N GLY A 288 10.19 1.72 -15.95
CA GLY A 288 8.87 1.62 -15.30
C GLY A 288 8.70 0.31 -14.53
N HIS A 289 9.09 -0.83 -15.13
CA HIS A 289 9.15 -2.13 -14.46
C HIS A 289 10.06 -2.08 -13.22
N GLN A 290 11.30 -1.58 -13.35
CA GLN A 290 12.21 -1.37 -12.21
C GLN A 290 11.63 -0.44 -11.12
N GLY A 291 10.76 0.51 -11.50
CA GLY A 291 10.04 1.35 -10.54
C GLY A 291 8.90 0.62 -9.83
N GLY A 292 8.25 -0.33 -10.51
CA GLY A 292 7.28 -1.24 -9.91
C GLY A 292 7.93 -2.22 -8.93
N ASP A 293 9.07 -2.80 -9.29
CA ASP A 293 9.82 -3.72 -8.40
C ASP A 293 10.26 -3.03 -7.09
N LEU A 294 10.58 -1.73 -7.15
CA LEU A 294 10.87 -0.87 -6.00
C LEU A 294 9.64 -0.42 -5.18
N THR A 295 8.43 -0.76 -5.62
CA THR A 295 7.15 -0.33 -5.02
C THR A 295 6.26 -1.51 -4.57
N TYR A 296 6.43 -2.68 -5.19
CA TYR A 296 5.57 -3.87 -5.00
C TYR A 296 6.39 -5.19 -4.84
N GLY A 297 7.69 -5.07 -4.59
CA GLY A 297 8.62 -6.20 -4.48
C GLY A 297 8.98 -6.88 -5.81
N GLU A 298 10.14 -7.54 -5.83
CA GLU A 298 10.68 -8.20 -7.03
C GLU A 298 9.84 -9.41 -7.51
N SER A 299 8.94 -9.91 -6.66
CA SER A 299 8.03 -11.02 -6.99
C SER A 299 6.79 -10.60 -7.80
N HIS A 300 6.46 -9.30 -7.86
CA HIS A 300 5.20 -8.78 -8.39
C HIS A 300 4.90 -9.25 -9.83
N TYR A 301 5.77 -8.90 -10.78
CA TYR A 301 5.60 -9.27 -12.18
C TYR A 301 5.79 -10.77 -12.44
N PRO A 302 6.80 -11.46 -11.85
CA PRO A 302 6.90 -12.92 -11.92
C PRO A 302 5.62 -13.65 -11.50
N ARG A 303 4.99 -13.24 -10.38
CA ARG A 303 3.72 -13.81 -9.90
C ARG A 303 2.57 -13.57 -10.87
N ALA A 304 2.47 -12.36 -11.44
CA ALA A 304 1.49 -12.06 -12.47
C ALA A 304 1.66 -12.92 -13.75
N PHE A 305 2.91 -13.20 -14.16
CA PHE A 305 3.19 -14.11 -15.27
C PHE A 305 2.91 -15.57 -14.94
N GLN A 306 3.17 -16.04 -13.71
CA GLN A 306 2.81 -17.40 -13.28
C GLN A 306 1.30 -17.63 -13.34
N ILE A 307 0.50 -16.67 -12.86
CA ILE A 307 -0.97 -16.70 -12.95
C ILE A 307 -1.44 -16.70 -14.42
N LEU A 308 -0.82 -15.91 -15.30
CA LEU A 308 -1.17 -15.84 -16.71
C LEU A 308 -0.81 -17.11 -17.51
N LEU A 309 0.23 -17.83 -17.09
CA LEU A 309 0.80 -18.98 -17.80
C LEU A 309 0.44 -20.33 -17.16
N ASP A 310 -0.44 -20.35 -16.15
CA ASP A 310 -0.83 -21.53 -15.34
C ASP A 310 0.38 -22.43 -14.98
N SER A 311 1.48 -21.77 -14.61
CA SER A 311 2.80 -22.39 -14.52
C SER A 311 3.15 -22.64 -13.06
N PRO A 312 3.26 -23.92 -12.60
CA PRO A 312 3.68 -24.21 -11.25
C PRO A 312 5.10 -23.67 -11.03
N GLY A 313 5.23 -22.72 -10.11
CA GLY A 313 6.51 -22.10 -9.81
C GLY A 313 7.49 -23.06 -9.12
N PRO A 314 8.79 -22.72 -9.08
CA PRO A 314 9.78 -23.44 -8.26
C PRO A 314 9.56 -23.10 -6.77
N GLY A 315 8.43 -23.57 -6.23
CA GLY A 315 7.98 -23.33 -4.86
C GLY A 315 7.19 -24.52 -4.27
N GLY A 316 7.25 -25.69 -4.92
CA GLY A 316 6.75 -26.94 -4.37
C GLY A 316 7.70 -27.49 -3.32
N VAL A 317 7.70 -26.91 -2.12
CA VAL A 317 8.45 -27.42 -0.96
C VAL A 317 7.66 -28.55 -0.32
N GLU A 318 7.96 -29.77 -0.78
CA GLU A 318 7.90 -31.04 -0.03
C GLU A 318 6.67 -31.32 0.84
N SER A 319 5.48 -31.33 0.24
CA SER A 319 4.30 -31.99 0.81
C SER A 319 4.31 -33.51 0.58
N GLY A 320 5.27 -34.21 1.21
CA GLY A 320 5.17 -35.67 1.40
C GLY A 320 6.48 -36.45 1.42
N GLU A 321 6.86 -36.93 2.61
CA GLU A 321 7.28 -38.33 2.79
C GLU A 321 6.90 -38.78 4.22
N ALA A 322 5.77 -39.45 4.37
CA ALA A 322 5.27 -39.97 5.65
C ALA A 322 5.58 -41.47 5.75
N ASP A 323 6.80 -41.79 6.20
CA ASP A 323 7.33 -43.15 6.25
C ASP A 323 6.47 -44.08 7.17
N PRO A 324 6.10 -45.30 6.74
CA PRO A 324 5.06 -46.07 7.41
C PRO A 324 5.57 -46.94 8.57
N VAL A 325 5.05 -46.68 9.77
CA VAL A 325 5.07 -47.63 10.89
C VAL A 325 3.65 -48.15 11.10
N GLY A 326 3.45 -49.44 10.84
CA GLY A 326 2.12 -50.06 10.87
C GLY A 326 1.92 -51.12 11.95
N THR A 327 0.67 -51.55 12.13
CA THR A 327 0.20 -52.66 12.99
C THR A 327 0.37 -52.42 14.51
N GLU A 328 -0.54 -52.86 15.41
CA GLU A 328 -1.60 -53.87 15.30
C GLU A 328 -2.97 -53.43 15.89
N SER A 329 -4.04 -54.06 15.38
CA SER A 329 -5.28 -54.50 16.05
C SER A 329 -5.72 -53.86 17.40
N ASP A 330 -6.94 -53.32 17.42
CA ASP A 330 -8.05 -54.11 18.00
C ASP A 330 -9.41 -53.84 17.31
N THR A 331 -10.38 -54.73 17.53
CA THR A 331 -11.61 -54.86 16.75
C THR A 331 -12.86 -54.77 17.62
N GLN A 332 -13.77 -53.85 17.27
CA GLN A 332 -15.21 -54.15 17.37
C GLN A 332 -16.05 -53.34 16.39
N ALA A 333 -17.06 -53.98 15.80
CA ALA A 333 -17.93 -53.42 14.79
C ALA A 333 -19.40 -53.56 15.23
N VAL A 334 -20.21 -52.55 14.91
CA VAL A 334 -21.65 -52.71 14.72
C VAL A 334 -22.03 -52.00 13.43
N THR A 335 -22.68 -52.73 12.53
CA THR A 335 -23.24 -52.24 11.27
C THR A 335 -24.70 -51.83 11.45
N GLU A 336 -25.19 -50.83 10.72
CA GLU A 336 -26.28 -51.09 9.76
C GLU A 336 -26.51 -49.97 8.73
N THR A 337 -27.26 -50.36 7.70
CA THR A 337 -27.82 -49.67 6.52
C THR A 337 -28.27 -48.20 6.66
N GLY A 338 -28.36 -47.42 5.57
CA GLY A 338 -28.20 -47.76 4.16
C GLY A 338 -28.47 -46.58 3.19
N ALA A 339 -28.34 -46.80 1.89
CA ALA A 339 -28.34 -45.74 0.87
C ALA A 339 -29.73 -45.36 0.32
N SER A 340 -29.94 -44.09 -0.09
CA SER A 340 -30.14 -43.71 -1.50
C SER A 340 -30.69 -42.27 -1.71
N VAL A 341 -30.00 -41.50 -2.55
CA VAL A 341 -30.42 -40.29 -3.32
C VAL A 341 -30.83 -40.80 -4.74
N PRO A 342 -31.74 -40.21 -5.57
CA PRO A 342 -32.13 -38.79 -5.82
C PRO A 342 -33.68 -38.60 -6.10
N PRO A 343 -34.20 -37.72 -7.01
CA PRO A 343 -33.96 -36.28 -7.30
C PRO A 343 -35.22 -35.36 -7.27
N VAL A 344 -34.96 -34.04 -7.22
CA VAL A 344 -35.63 -32.90 -7.92
C VAL A 344 -37.05 -33.08 -8.54
N ALA A 345 -38.02 -32.29 -8.05
CA ALA A 345 -38.98 -31.53 -8.88
C ALA A 345 -39.71 -30.41 -8.09
N ALA A 346 -39.99 -29.29 -8.76
CA ALA A 346 -40.98 -28.25 -8.40
C ALA A 346 -42.09 -28.28 -9.51
N PRO A 347 -43.28 -27.62 -9.42
CA PRO A 347 -43.51 -26.30 -8.81
C PRO A 347 -44.87 -26.12 -8.07
N ASP A 348 -45.16 -24.86 -7.71
CA ASP A 348 -46.47 -24.17 -7.55
C ASP A 348 -47.69 -24.88 -6.92
N GLU A 349 -48.24 -24.28 -5.86
CA GLU A 349 -49.60 -23.69 -5.85
C GLU A 349 -49.88 -22.94 -4.53
N THR A 350 -50.57 -21.80 -4.59
CA THR A 350 -51.10 -21.06 -3.41
C THR A 350 -52.61 -20.90 -3.47
N PRO A 351 -53.31 -21.11 -2.35
CA PRO A 351 -54.24 -20.11 -1.80
C PRO A 351 -54.00 -19.87 -0.29
N ALA A 352 -53.98 -18.68 0.30
CA ALA A 352 -54.80 -17.45 0.19
C ALA A 352 -55.96 -17.37 1.20
N VAL A 353 -55.92 -16.35 2.08
CA VAL A 353 -57.06 -15.70 2.82
C VAL A 353 -57.65 -16.54 3.98
N THR A 354 -58.09 -16.05 5.16
CA THR A 354 -58.51 -14.71 5.71
C THR A 354 -57.81 -14.29 7.04
N ASP A 355 -57.78 -12.96 7.30
CA ASP A 355 -58.14 -12.18 8.53
C ASP A 355 -57.82 -12.74 9.96
N GLU A 356 -57.47 -11.96 11.01
CA GLU A 356 -58.02 -10.67 11.50
C GLU A 356 -56.97 -9.78 12.26
N VAL A 357 -57.27 -8.49 12.47
CA VAL A 357 -56.46 -7.51 13.27
C VAL A 357 -57.35 -6.49 14.00
N PRO A 358 -57.18 -6.30 15.32
CA PRO A 358 -56.91 -4.97 15.94
C PRO A 358 -55.76 -5.06 16.99
N SER A 359 -54.87 -4.09 17.26
CA SER A 359 -54.99 -2.66 17.68
C SER A 359 -55.71 -2.45 19.02
N GLU A 360 -55.32 -1.56 19.95
CA GLU A 360 -54.27 -0.51 20.00
C GLU A 360 -53.30 -0.82 21.21
N SER A 361 -52.64 0.06 21.99
CA SER A 361 -52.42 1.53 22.08
C SER A 361 -51.14 1.84 22.89
N GLU A 362 -50.64 3.09 22.83
CA GLU A 362 -49.70 3.66 23.83
C GLU A 362 -50.46 4.17 25.09
N PRO A 363 -49.76 4.61 26.17
CA PRO A 363 -49.53 6.06 26.32
C PRO A 363 -48.18 6.48 26.95
N SER A 364 -47.75 7.72 26.66
CA SER A 364 -46.59 8.40 27.26
C SER A 364 -46.90 9.03 28.63
N LEU A 365 -45.88 9.33 29.46
CA LEU A 365 -45.91 10.42 30.49
C LEU A 365 -44.51 10.75 31.09
N GLN A 366 -44.18 12.04 31.12
CA GLN A 366 -43.24 12.72 32.06
C GLN A 366 -44.10 13.43 33.17
N PRO A 367 -43.60 14.21 34.17
CA PRO A 367 -42.24 14.72 34.44
C PRO A 367 -41.78 14.66 35.93
N SER A 368 -40.58 15.18 36.26
CA SER A 368 -40.38 16.23 37.31
C SER A 368 -38.91 16.63 37.54
N GLU A 369 -38.72 17.90 37.90
CA GLU A 369 -37.52 18.55 38.48
C GLU A 369 -37.85 18.94 39.95
N PRO A 370 -36.93 19.41 40.86
CA PRO A 370 -35.94 20.47 40.58
C PRO A 370 -34.64 20.57 41.45
N SER A 371 -33.83 21.60 41.14
CA SER A 371 -32.98 22.41 42.05
C SER A 371 -31.73 21.82 42.74
N ALA A 372 -30.54 22.29 42.33
CA ALA A 372 -29.61 23.03 43.22
C ALA A 372 -28.42 23.68 42.45
N GLU A 373 -28.23 25.00 42.64
CA GLU A 373 -26.96 25.75 42.49
C GLU A 373 -26.09 25.60 43.78
N PRO A 374 -24.83 26.13 43.93
CA PRO A 374 -24.22 27.28 43.23
C PRO A 374 -22.68 27.22 42.95
N VAL A 375 -22.13 28.37 42.50
CA VAL A 375 -20.83 29.01 42.83
C VAL A 375 -19.82 29.24 41.69
N ALA A 376 -19.60 30.54 41.41
CA ALA A 376 -18.41 31.21 40.86
C ALA A 376 -17.85 30.81 39.47
N ALA A 377 -18.09 31.68 38.49
CA ALA A 377 -17.08 32.10 37.53
C ALA A 377 -16.67 33.55 37.86
N ASP A 378 -15.38 33.89 37.73
CA ASP A 378 -14.84 35.18 38.19
C ASP A 378 -15.05 36.31 37.17
N GLY A 379 -14.97 37.56 37.63
CA GLY A 379 -15.13 38.76 36.82
C GLY A 379 -13.89 39.08 35.97
N ALA A 380 -14.10 39.77 34.85
CA ALA A 380 -13.02 40.39 34.09
C ALA A 380 -12.75 41.79 34.62
N GLU A 381 -11.47 42.19 34.75
CA GLU A 381 -11.04 43.58 34.55
C GLU A 381 -9.52 43.69 34.26
N ASP A 382 -9.24 44.43 33.19
CA ASP A 382 -7.95 44.94 32.67
C ASP A 382 -8.16 46.48 32.56
N PRO A 383 -7.16 47.40 32.57
CA PRO A 383 -5.70 47.24 32.60
C PRO A 383 -4.96 48.12 33.63
N ALA A 384 -3.62 48.03 33.68
CA ALA A 384 -2.72 49.11 34.17
C ALA A 384 -1.30 49.02 33.54
#